data_AF-A0A9Q0WLH9-F1
#
_entry.id   AF-A0A9Q0WLH9-F1
#
_cell.length_a   1.000
_cell.length_b   1.000
_cell.length_c   1.000
_cell.angle_alpha   90.00
_cell.angle_beta   90.00
_cell.angle_gamma   90.00
#
_symmetry.space_group_name_H-M   'P 1'
#
loop_
_entity.id
_entity.type
_entity.pdbx_description
1 polymer ?
#
loop_
_entity_poly.entity_id
_entity_poly.type
_entity_poly.pdbx_seq_one_letter_code
_entity_poly.pdbx_strand_id
1 'polypeptide(L)'
;MRVTHAMYKACNTSAPLATYTTGNDSITIKTRGHHFFFCGVPGHCQAGQKVDINVLQSNEIAPTPSVSSSVLSPPVPSAKVPGPAPSNAVPLKSPFGSIGLATAVLATFLINFA
;
A
#
# COMPACT_ATOMS: atom_id res chain seq x y z
N MET A 1 -11.03 -12.44 1.13
CA MET A 1 -11.26 -13.60 0.23
C MET A 1 -10.70 -13.31 -1.16
N ARG A 2 -10.26 -14.33 -1.90
CA ARG A 2 -9.85 -14.26 -3.31
C ARG A 2 -11.03 -14.61 -4.21
N VAL A 3 -11.21 -13.89 -5.31
CA VAL A 3 -12.35 -14.05 -6.21
C VAL A 3 -11.99 -13.90 -7.68
N THR A 4 -12.94 -14.21 -8.56
CA THR A 4 -12.87 -13.85 -9.98
C THR A 4 -13.14 -12.35 -10.19
N HIS A 5 -12.76 -11.83 -11.36
CA HIS A 5 -13.05 -10.43 -11.72
C HIS A 5 -14.56 -10.11 -11.70
N ALA A 6 -15.40 -11.00 -12.20
CA ALA A 6 -16.86 -10.81 -12.21
C ALA A 6 -17.41 -10.67 -10.79
N MET A 7 -16.98 -11.55 -9.89
CA MET A 7 -17.37 -11.51 -8.49
C MET A 7 -16.84 -10.26 -7.77
N TYR A 8 -15.62 -9.83 -8.09
CA TYR A 8 -15.05 -8.59 -7.55
C TYR A 8 -15.89 -7.37 -7.93
N LYS A 9 -16.33 -7.26 -9.19
CA LYS A 9 -17.18 -6.15 -9.63
C LYS A 9 -18.55 -6.18 -8.95
N ALA A 10 -19.15 -7.35 -8.82
CA ALA A 10 -20.48 -7.53 -8.23
C ALA A 10 -20.48 -7.60 -6.69
N CYS A 11 -19.31 -7.60 -6.03
CA CYS A 11 -19.18 -7.94 -4.61
C CYS A 11 -19.85 -9.27 -4.23
N ASN A 12 -19.78 -10.26 -5.12
CA ASN A 12 -20.43 -11.55 -4.94
C ASN A 12 -19.60 -12.48 -4.05
N THR A 13 -20.15 -12.89 -2.91
CA THR A 13 -19.51 -13.74 -1.90
C THR A 13 -19.86 -15.23 -2.01
N SER A 14 -20.67 -15.64 -2.99
CA SER A 14 -21.29 -16.97 -3.02
C SER A 14 -20.29 -18.12 -3.19
N ALA A 15 -19.20 -17.91 -3.93
CA ALA A 15 -18.25 -18.96 -4.28
C ALA A 15 -16.79 -18.42 -4.37
N PRO A 16 -16.18 -17.99 -3.24
CA PRO A 16 -14.79 -17.55 -3.23
C PRO A 16 -13.84 -18.61 -3.81
N LEU A 17 -12.78 -18.16 -4.49
CA LEU A 17 -11.67 -19.03 -4.86
C LEU A 17 -10.85 -19.46 -3.62
N ALA A 18 -10.79 -18.58 -2.62
CA ALA A 18 -10.19 -18.85 -1.32
C ALA A 18 -10.69 -17.85 -0.26
N THR A 19 -10.72 -18.27 1.01
CA THR A 19 -11.10 -17.44 2.15
C THR A 19 -9.96 -17.40 3.17
N TYR A 20 -9.74 -16.22 3.77
CA TYR A 20 -8.68 -15.94 4.72
C TYR A 20 -9.29 -15.15 5.88
N THR A 21 -9.10 -15.62 7.11
CA THR A 21 -9.84 -15.15 8.30
C THR A 21 -8.99 -15.15 9.57
N THR A 22 -7.66 -15.28 9.46
CA THR A 22 -6.81 -15.32 10.67
C THR A 22 -6.61 -13.94 11.29
N GLY A 23 -6.90 -12.87 10.54
CA GLY A 23 -6.65 -11.48 10.94
C GLY A 23 -5.20 -11.04 10.68
N ASN A 24 -4.30 -11.97 10.36
CA ASN A 24 -2.92 -11.71 9.96
C ASN A 24 -2.53 -12.63 8.79
N ASP A 25 -3.29 -12.52 7.70
CA ASP A 25 -3.17 -13.41 6.54
C ASP A 25 -1.99 -12.98 5.64
N SER A 26 -1.13 -13.94 5.26
CA SER A 26 -0.07 -13.74 4.26
C SER A 26 -0.38 -14.51 2.99
N ILE A 27 -0.45 -13.82 1.85
CA ILE A 27 -0.86 -14.38 0.56
C ILE A 27 0.26 -14.20 -0.45
N THR A 28 0.91 -15.29 -0.85
CA THR A 28 1.92 -15.27 -1.92
C THR A 28 1.27 -15.31 -3.30
N ILE A 29 1.49 -14.26 -4.11
CA ILE A 29 1.02 -14.21 -5.51
C ILE A 29 2.14 -14.70 -6.43
N LYS A 30 1.93 -15.86 -7.08
CA LYS A 30 2.96 -16.53 -7.90
C LYS A 30 2.85 -16.27 -9.40
N THR A 31 1.74 -15.70 -9.86
CA THR A 31 1.47 -15.52 -11.28
C THR A 31 1.25 -14.06 -11.61
N ARG A 32 1.69 -13.67 -12.81
CA ARG A 32 1.40 -12.36 -13.42
C ARG A 32 -0.11 -12.15 -13.63
N GLY A 33 -0.48 -10.89 -13.80
CA GLY A 33 -1.84 -10.43 -14.06
C GLY A 33 -2.60 -9.98 -12.81
N HIS A 34 -3.90 -9.76 -12.98
CA HIS A 34 -4.80 -9.26 -11.96
C HIS A 34 -5.23 -10.34 -10.96
N HIS A 35 -5.15 -10.01 -9.67
CA HIS A 35 -5.65 -10.83 -8.57
C HIS A 35 -6.59 -10.00 -7.71
N PHE A 36 -7.82 -10.48 -7.59
CA PHE A 36 -8.90 -9.74 -6.94
C PHE A 36 -9.19 -10.28 -5.55
N PHE A 37 -9.23 -9.37 -4.59
CA PHE A 37 -9.56 -9.67 -3.21
C PHE A 37 -10.56 -8.66 -2.66
N PHE A 38 -11.41 -9.09 -1.75
CA PHE A 38 -12.27 -8.18 -0.96
C PHE A 38 -12.69 -8.84 0.36
N CYS A 39 -13.32 -8.08 1.25
CA CYS A 39 -13.92 -8.60 2.47
C CYS A 39 -15.38 -9.01 2.26
N GLY A 40 -15.72 -10.26 2.59
CA GLY A 40 -17.05 -10.83 2.38
C GLY A 40 -18.09 -10.45 3.44
N VAL A 41 -17.73 -9.67 4.46
CA VAL A 41 -18.69 -9.17 5.45
C VAL A 41 -19.69 -8.25 4.75
N PRO A 42 -21.01 -8.40 4.98
CA PRO A 42 -22.03 -7.59 4.32
C PRO A 42 -21.73 -6.09 4.38
N GLY A 43 -21.78 -5.42 3.23
CA GLY A 43 -21.54 -3.98 3.09
C GLY A 43 -20.07 -3.57 2.92
N HIS A 44 -19.10 -4.38 3.37
CA HIS A 44 -17.68 -3.99 3.36
C HIS A 44 -17.13 -3.82 1.94
N CYS A 45 -17.44 -4.75 1.04
CA CYS A 45 -16.99 -4.66 -0.35
C CYS A 45 -17.59 -3.44 -1.08
N GLN A 46 -18.87 -3.17 -0.86
CA GLN A 46 -19.59 -2.03 -1.42
C GLN A 46 -19.03 -0.71 -0.88
N ALA A 47 -18.61 -0.69 0.39
CA ALA A 47 -17.93 0.43 1.03
C ALA A 47 -16.46 0.58 0.60
N GLY A 48 -15.94 -0.29 -0.28
CA GLY A 48 -14.60 -0.16 -0.85
C GLY A 48 -13.53 -1.02 -0.20
N GLN A 49 -13.86 -1.94 0.72
CA GLN A 49 -12.91 -2.90 1.27
C GLN A 49 -12.62 -4.03 0.26
N LYS A 50 -11.92 -3.65 -0.82
CA LYS A 50 -11.58 -4.48 -1.97
C LYS A 50 -10.28 -3.98 -2.61
N VAL A 51 -9.50 -4.90 -3.18
CA VAL A 51 -8.23 -4.60 -3.85
C VAL A 51 -8.07 -5.45 -5.12
N ASP A 52 -7.61 -4.80 -6.18
CA ASP A 52 -7.12 -5.44 -7.40
C ASP A 52 -5.60 -5.29 -7.42
N ILE A 53 -4.89 -6.41 -7.46
CA ILE A 53 -3.43 -6.46 -7.50
C ILE A 53 -3.01 -6.89 -8.90
N ASN A 54 -2.44 -5.96 -9.67
CA ASN A 54 -1.87 -6.27 -10.97
C ASN A 54 -0.36 -6.60 -10.84
N VAL A 55 -0.01 -7.87 -10.95
CA VAL A 55 1.39 -8.32 -10.95
C VAL A 55 1.95 -8.20 -12.36
N LEU A 56 2.84 -7.22 -12.54
CA LEU A 56 3.51 -6.97 -13.81
C LEU A 56 4.58 -8.03 -14.08
N GLN A 57 4.94 -8.17 -15.36
CA GLN A 57 6.10 -8.96 -15.74
C GLN A 57 7.36 -8.19 -15.35
N SER A 58 8.25 -8.81 -14.59
CA SER A 58 9.60 -8.29 -14.43
C SER A 58 10.30 -8.41 -15.79
N ASN A 59 10.48 -7.28 -16.49
CA ASN A 59 11.49 -7.21 -17.54
C ASN A 59 12.86 -7.27 -16.85
N GLU A 60 13.33 -8.50 -16.60
CA GLU A 60 14.72 -8.73 -16.23
C GLU A 60 15.59 -8.60 -17.49
N ILE A 61 15.84 -7.37 -17.92
CA ILE A 61 17.07 -6.99 -18.62
C ILE A 61 17.43 -5.59 -18.12
N ALA A 62 18.02 -5.52 -16.93
CA ALA A 62 18.92 -4.41 -16.67
C ALA A 62 20.20 -4.72 -17.47
N PRO A 63 20.65 -3.86 -18.41
CA PRO A 63 21.93 -4.08 -19.06
C PRO A 63 23.01 -4.08 -17.96
N THR A 64 23.77 -5.17 -17.89
CA THR A 64 24.99 -5.24 -17.08
C THR A 64 25.88 -4.06 -17.49
N PRO A 65 26.35 -3.19 -16.58
CA PRO A 65 27.33 -2.19 -16.95
C PRO A 65 28.61 -2.93 -17.37
N SER A 66 28.93 -2.87 -18.66
CA SER A 66 30.21 -3.34 -19.20
C SER A 66 31.32 -2.56 -18.51
N VAL A 67 32.09 -3.22 -17.64
CA VAL A 67 33.34 -2.68 -17.09
C VAL A 67 34.34 -2.58 -18.24
N SER A 68 34.32 -1.45 -18.96
CA SER A 68 35.34 -1.13 -19.94
C SER A 68 36.59 -0.69 -19.19
N SER A 69 37.57 -1.58 -19.13
CA SER A 69 38.90 -1.30 -18.63
C SER A 69 39.63 -0.46 -19.66
N SER A 70 39.77 0.85 -19.42
CA SER A 70 40.66 1.71 -20.21
C SER A 70 41.43 2.67 -19.31
N VAL A 71 42.60 2.18 -18.90
CA VAL A 71 43.93 2.83 -18.84
C VAL A 71 43.99 4.37 -18.76
N LEU A 72 44.68 4.82 -17.70
CA LEU A 72 45.36 6.10 -17.41
C LEU A 72 44.93 7.38 -18.17
N SER A 73 44.57 8.40 -17.40
CA SER A 73 44.74 9.81 -17.78
C SER A 73 45.37 10.61 -16.62
N PRO A 74 46.21 11.62 -16.92
CA PRO A 74 47.16 12.26 -15.99
C PRO A 74 46.50 13.11 -14.89
N PRO A 75 47.24 13.46 -13.81
CA PRO A 75 46.67 14.16 -12.65
C PRO A 75 46.31 15.62 -12.98
N VAL A 76 45.04 15.97 -12.77
CA VAL A 76 44.55 17.36 -12.84
C VAL A 76 44.58 17.96 -11.43
N PRO A 77 44.99 19.24 -11.22
CA PRO A 77 45.21 19.78 -9.88
C PRO A 77 43.91 19.96 -9.08
N SER A 78 43.99 19.67 -7.78
CA SER A 78 42.90 19.75 -6.80
C SER A 78 42.38 21.18 -6.63
N ALA A 79 41.21 21.49 -7.20
CA ALA A 79 40.47 22.72 -6.89
C ALA A 79 39.70 22.55 -5.56
N LYS A 80 40.05 23.37 -4.57
CA LYS A 80 39.46 23.41 -3.23
C LYS A 80 38.05 24.01 -3.28
N VAL A 81 37.02 23.20 -3.08
CA VAL A 81 35.64 23.69 -2.89
C VAL A 81 35.37 23.92 -1.39
N PRO A 82 34.87 25.11 -0.98
CA PRO A 82 34.43 25.35 0.39
C PRO A 82 33.25 24.45 0.80
N GLY A 83 33.27 23.94 2.04
CA GLY A 83 32.25 23.03 2.56
C GLY A 83 30.85 23.67 2.68
N PRO A 84 29.77 22.87 2.68
CA PRO A 84 28.41 23.37 2.83
C PRO A 84 28.17 23.92 4.24
N ALA A 85 27.46 25.06 4.31
CA ALA A 85 27.04 25.71 5.54
C ALA A 85 25.98 24.87 6.30
N PRO A 86 25.91 24.97 7.64
CA PRO A 86 24.90 24.25 8.42
C PRO A 86 23.50 24.84 8.20
N SER A 87 22.52 23.99 7.89
CA SER A 87 21.11 24.38 7.86
C SER A 87 20.54 24.44 9.29
N ASN A 88 20.11 25.62 9.72
CA ASN A 88 19.30 25.79 10.93
C ASN A 88 17.82 25.62 10.58
N ALA A 89 17.31 24.39 10.62
CA ALA A 89 15.88 24.13 10.53
C ALA A 89 15.24 24.19 11.94
N VAL A 90 14.32 25.13 12.14
CA VAL A 90 13.54 25.27 13.37
C VAL A 90 12.28 24.40 13.25
N PRO A 91 11.95 23.52 14.22
CA PRO A 91 10.76 22.70 14.14
C PRO A 91 9.50 23.57 14.38
N LEU A 92 8.58 23.55 13.41
CA LEU A 92 7.26 24.16 13.53
C LEU A 92 6.39 23.34 14.48
N LYS A 93 6.26 23.80 15.73
CA LYS A 93 5.31 23.23 16.71
C LYS A 93 3.89 23.67 16.34
N SER A 94 3.08 22.74 15.84
CA SER A 94 1.65 22.94 15.59
C SER A 94 0.86 22.87 16.92
N PRO A 95 -0.04 23.83 17.23
CA PRO A 95 -0.80 23.81 18.47
C PRO A 95 -2.31 23.61 18.21
N PHE A 96 -2.77 22.46 17.73
CA PHE A 96 -4.20 22.10 17.66
C PHE A 96 -4.31 20.56 17.64
N GLY A 97 -5.03 19.84 18.47
CA GLY A 97 -5.89 20.14 19.60
C GLY A 97 -6.44 18.80 20.10
N SER A 98 -6.28 18.52 21.39
CA SER A 98 -6.87 17.35 22.04
C SER A 98 -8.39 17.55 22.13
N ILE A 99 -9.17 16.89 21.28
CA ILE A 99 -10.61 16.79 21.45
C ILE A 99 -10.90 15.38 21.96
N GLY A 100 -11.29 15.34 23.24
CA GLY A 100 -11.44 14.13 24.04
C GLY A 100 -12.61 13.24 23.64
N LEU A 101 -12.48 11.98 24.04
CA LEU A 101 -13.54 10.99 24.13
C LEU A 101 -14.70 11.52 25.00
N ALA A 102 -15.94 11.47 24.48
CA ALA A 102 -17.14 10.99 25.19
C ALA A 102 -18.41 11.35 24.40
N THR A 103 -19.02 10.39 23.72
CA THR A 103 -20.49 10.36 23.60
C THR A 103 -20.99 8.96 23.85
N ALA A 104 -21.97 8.89 24.75
CA ALA A 104 -22.41 7.73 25.47
C ALA A 104 -23.33 6.82 24.65
N VAL A 105 -23.23 5.53 24.94
CA VAL A 105 -24.19 4.48 24.62
C VAL A 105 -25.52 4.78 25.34
N LEU A 106 -26.56 5.25 24.64
CA LEU A 106 -27.96 5.14 25.13
C LEU A 106 -29.02 5.46 24.04
N ALA A 107 -29.20 4.60 23.05
CA ALA A 107 -30.48 4.50 22.30
C ALA A 107 -30.47 3.30 21.33
N THR A 108 -30.03 2.13 21.79
CA THR A 108 -30.56 0.89 21.22
C THR A 108 -31.97 0.70 21.79
N PHE A 109 -32.86 0.12 20.98
CA PHE A 109 -34.08 -0.62 21.39
C PHE A 109 -35.49 0.00 21.41
N LEU A 110 -35.77 1.26 21.04
CA LEU A 110 -37.16 1.78 21.09
C LEU A 110 -37.64 2.55 19.84
N ILE A 111 -37.48 1.96 18.65
CA ILE A 111 -38.25 2.32 17.44
C ILE A 111 -38.25 1.08 16.53
N ASN A 112 -39.01 0.05 16.88
CA ASN A 112 -40.40 -0.14 16.43
C ASN A 112 -40.54 -0.11 14.90
N PHE A 113 -40.29 -1.27 14.27
CA PHE A 113 -41.17 -1.72 13.20
C PHE A 113 -42.26 -2.57 13.85
N ALA A 114 -43.32 -1.87 14.27
CA ALA A 114 -44.67 -2.41 14.32
C ALA A 114 -45.35 -2.05 13.00
#